data_AF-X1GGN8-F1
#
_entry.id   AF-X1GGN8-F1
#
_cell.length_a   1.000
_cell.length_b   1.000
_cell.length_c   1.000
_cell.angle_alpha   90.00
_cell.angle_beta   90.00
_cell.angle_gamma   90.00
#
_symmetry.space_group_name_H-M   'P 1'
#
loop_
_entity.id
_entity.type
_entity.pdbx_description
1 polymer ?
#
loop_
_entity_poly.entity_id
_entity_poly.type
_entity_poly.pdbx_seq_one_letter_code
_entity_poly.pdbx_strand_id
1 'polypeptide(L)' 'MEGKNLYYRSTREDKKRVLSAEAIIKGIADDGGLFVPESIPRVDKDIYKSKSTDYKELAFFDNERIFN' A
#
# COMPACT_ATOMS: atom_id res chain seq x y z
N MET A 1 13.86 -7.42 11.04
CA MET A 1 13.55 -7.41 9.60
C MET A 1 13.54 -5.95 9.20
N GLU A 2 14.41 -5.55 8.28
CA GLU A 2 14.52 -4.15 7.86
C GLU A 2 13.24 -3.79 7.10
N GLY A 3 12.40 -2.94 7.69
CA GLY A 3 11.10 -2.56 7.15
C GLY A 3 11.30 -1.75 5.87
N LYS A 4 10.95 -2.34 4.73
CA LYS A 4 11.19 -1.74 3.42
C LYS A 4 10.02 -0.84 3.04
N ASN A 5 10.00 0.38 3.61
CA ASN A 5 8.94 1.37 3.39
C ASN A 5 8.52 1.48 1.91
N LEU A 6 7.27 1.16 1.61
CA LEU A 6 6.66 1.35 0.30
C LEU A 6 6.33 2.84 0.07
N TYR A 7 6.84 3.39 -1.02
CA TYR A 7 6.54 4.77 -1.41
C TYR A 7 5.28 4.84 -2.28
N TYR A 8 4.66 6.01 -2.27
CA TYR A 8 3.50 6.38 -3.06
C TYR A 8 3.81 7.59 -3.93
N ARG A 9 3.17 7.63 -5.09
CA ARG A 9 3.32 8.68 -6.10
C ARG A 9 1.97 9.11 -6.65
N SER A 10 1.91 10.29 -7.27
CA SER A 10 0.69 10.71 -7.97
C SER A 10 0.51 9.92 -9.27
N THR A 11 -0.74 9.69 -9.66
CA THR A 11 -1.11 9.14 -10.98
C THR A 11 -0.84 10.11 -12.14
N ARG A 12 -0.59 11.40 -11.88
CA ARG A 12 -0.34 12.42 -12.91
C ARG A 12 1.13 12.79 -13.01
N GLU A 13 1.82 12.90 -11.87
CA GLU A 13 3.25 13.20 -11.84
C GLU A 13 4.04 12.28 -10.90
N ASP A 14 5.22 11.84 -11.34
CA ASP A 14 6.04 10.82 -10.67
C ASP A 14 7.23 11.40 -9.89
N LYS A 15 7.31 12.73 -9.75
CA LYS A 15 8.52 13.37 -9.20
C LYS A 15 8.61 13.32 -7.68
N LYS A 16 7.49 13.17 -6.97
CA LYS A 16 7.45 13.24 -5.51
C LYS A 16 6.98 11.90 -4.94
N ARG A 17 7.87 11.28 -4.18
CA ARG A 17 7.62 10.05 -3.44
C ARG A 17 7.28 10.42 -2.01
N VAL A 18 6.19 9.85 -1.50
CA VAL A 18 5.73 10.07 -0.13
C VAL A 18 5.49 8.72 0.56
N LEU A 19 5.52 8.70 1.89
CA LEU A 19 5.15 7.50 2.65
C LEU A 19 3.62 7.35 2.69
N SER A 20 3.16 6.13 2.97
CA SER A 20 1.74 5.79 3.16
C SER A 20 1.00 6.76 4.09
N ALA A 21 1.59 7.06 5.24
CA ALA A 21 1.02 7.99 6.22
C ALA A 21 0.79 9.40 5.64
N GLU A 22 1.75 9.93 4.89
CA GLU A 22 1.59 11.25 4.24
C GLU A 22 0.53 11.21 3.14
N ALA A 23 0.51 10.17 2.32
CA ALA A 23 -0.50 9.99 1.27
C ALA A 23 -1.92 9.96 1.84
N ILE A 24 -2.14 9.23 2.94
CA ILE A 24 -3.44 9.13 3.62
C ILE A 24 -3.86 10.48 4.19
N ILE A 25 -2.95 11.19 4.88
CA ILE A 25 -3.25 12.50 5.47
C ILE A 25 -3.59 13.54 4.41
N LYS A 26 -2.89 13.52 3.26
CA LYS A 26 -3.16 14.43 2.14
C LYS A 26 -4.45 14.10 1.39
N GLY A 27 -4.79 12.82 1.27
CA GLY A 27 -5.93 12.34 0.49
C GLY A 27 -5.70 12.46 -1.03
N ILE A 28 -5.71 13.69 -1.55
CA ILE A 28 -5.47 14.00 -2.98
C ILE A 28 -4.05 14.56 -3.16
N ALA A 29 -3.39 14.20 -4.26
CA ALA A 29 -2.04 14.69 -4.56
C ALA A 29 -2.05 16.18 -4.94
N ASP A 30 -0.90 16.84 -4.77
CA ASP A 30 -0.74 18.29 -5.00
C ASP A 30 -1.08 18.70 -6.47
N ASP A 31 -0.98 17.76 -7.42
CA ASP A 31 -1.31 17.93 -8.84
C ASP A 31 -2.76 17.54 -9.20
N GLY A 32 -3.59 17.27 -8.18
CA GLY A 32 -4.96 16.80 -8.32
C GLY A 32 -5.09 15.34 -8.78
N GLY A 33 -4.00 14.57 -8.80
CA GLY A 33 -3.99 13.13 -9.03
C GLY A 33 -4.31 12.32 -7.76
N LEU A 34 -4.21 10.99 -7.88
CA LEU A 34 -4.41 10.06 -6.77
C LEU A 34 -3.06 9.45 -6.35
N PHE A 35 -2.89 9.19 -5.06
CA PHE A 35 -1.72 8.44 -4.59
C PHE A 35 -1.87 6.94 -4.89
N VAL A 36 -0.86 6.37 -5.54
CA VAL A 36 -0.73 4.94 -5.80
C VAL A 36 0.66 4.47 -5.37
N PRO A 37 0.81 3.23 -4.88
CA PRO A 37 2.13 2.71 -4.52
C PRO A 37 3.03 2.59 -5.75
N GLU A 38 4.33 2.76 -5.56
CA GLU A 38 5.31 2.64 -6.67
C GLU A 38 5.33 1.25 -7.30
N SER A 39 4.99 0.24 -6.50
CA SER A 39 4.85 -1.14 -6.97
C SER A 39 3.67 -1.81 -6.25
N ILE A 40 2.97 -2.68 -6.96
CA ILE A 40 1.92 -3.50 -6.36
C ILE A 40 2.59 -4.65 -5.61
N PRO A 41 2.39 -4.78 -4.28
CA PRO A 41 2.96 -5.87 -3.50
C PRO A 41 2.44 -7.21 -4.02
N ARG A 42 3.34 -8.19 -4.17
CA ARG A 42 2.97 -9.52 -4.63
C ARG A 42 2.35 -10.31 -3.47
N VAL A 43 1.21 -10.92 -3.71
CA VAL A 43 0.57 -11.79 -2.71
C VAL A 43 0.86 -13.26 -2.99
N ASP A 44 1.24 -13.99 -1.95
CA ASP A 44 1.30 -15.44 -2.00
C ASP A 44 -0.11 -16.03 -1.95
N LYS A 45 -0.46 -16.81 -2.98
CA LYS A 45 -1.79 -17.40 -3.14
C LYS A 45 -2.11 -18.40 -2.03
N ASP A 46 -1.10 -18.92 -1.32
CA ASP A 46 -1.30 -19.91 -0.26
C ASP A 46 -2.03 -19.35 0.96
N ILE A 47 -1.95 -18.03 1.19
CA ILE A 47 -2.60 -17.33 2.31
C ILE A 47 -4.12 -17.29 2.13
N TYR A 48 -4.59 -17.30 0.88
CA TYR A 48 -6.01 -17.34 0.55
C TYR A 48 -6.58 -18.78 0.51
N LYS A 49 -5.74 -19.81 0.64
CA LYS A 49 -6.18 -21.21 0.58
C LYS A 49 -6.69 -21.73 1.92
N SER A 50 -6.33 -21.12 3.05
CA SER A 50 -6.94 -21.45 4.33
C SER A 50 -8.36 -20.89 4.38
N LYS A 51 -9.35 -21.79 4.27
CA LYS A 51 -10.79 -21.48 4.45
C LYS A 51 -11.13 -20.88 5.83
N SER A 52 -10.16 -20.80 6.74
CA SER A 52 -10.28 -20.40 8.13
C SER A 52 -9.66 -19.03 8.45
N THR A 53 -9.09 -18.31 7.48
CA THR A 53 -8.54 -16.97 7.77
C THR A 53 -9.68 -16.01 8.08
N ASP A 54 -9.67 -15.41 9.27
CA ASP A 54 -10.64 -14.39 9.64
C ASP A 54 -10.43 -13.12 8.78
N TYR A 55 -11.52 -12.39 8.50
CA TYR A 55 -11.44 -11.18 7.68
C TYR A 55 -10.43 -10.17 8.23
N LYS A 56 -10.34 -10.03 9.56
CA LYS A 56 -9.42 -9.09 10.20
C LYS A 56 -7.96 -9.50 10.00
N GLU A 57 -7.67 -10.80 10.06
CA GLU A 57 -6.33 -11.33 9.82
C GLU A 57 -5.93 -11.09 8.37
N LEU A 58 -6.84 -11.36 7.42
CA LEU A 58 -6.59 -11.10 6.01
C LEU A 58 -6.33 -9.62 5.74
N ALA A 59 -7.16 -8.73 6.30
CA ALA A 59 -6.98 -7.28 6.19
C ALA A 59 -5.67 -6.82 6.81
N PHE A 60 -5.25 -7.40 7.95
CA PHE A 60 -3.95 -7.10 8.56
C PHE A 60 -2.80 -7.46 7.62
N PHE A 61 -2.78 -8.67 7.06
CA PHE A 61 -1.72 -9.10 6.14
C PHE A 61 -1.67 -8.27 4.86
N ASP A 62 -2.81 -7.89 4.31
CA ASP A 62 -2.86 -7.08 3.08
C ASP A 62 -2.48 -5.62 3.36
N ASN A 63 -2.91 -5.05 4.49
CA ASN A 63 -2.51 -3.70 4.89
C ASN A 63 -1.03 -3.58 5.17
N GLU A 64 -0.43 -4.53 5.90
CA GLU A 64 1.02 -4.54 6.17
C GLU A 64 1.84 -4.52 4.88
N ARG A 65 1.39 -5.19 3.81
CA ARG A 65 2.10 -5.20 2.52
C ARG A 65 1.95 -3.91 1.73
N ILE A 66 0.79 -3.27 1.84
CA ILE A 66 0.46 -2.09 1.08
C ILE A 66 1.06 -0.85 1.74
N PHE A 67 1.04 -0.78 3.07
CA PHE A 67 1.39 0.44 3.79
C PHE A 67 2.79 0.46 4.44
N ASN A 68 3.52 -0.67 4.46
CA ASN A 68 4.88 -0.79 5.00
C ASN A 68 5.89 -1.36 4.01
#